data_AF-A0A8H6KEQ9-F1
#
_entry.id   AF-A0A8H6KEQ9-F1
#
_cell.length_a   1.000
_cell.length_b   1.000
_cell.length_c   1.000
_cell.angle_alpha   90.00
_cell.angle_beta   90.00
_cell.angle_gamma   90.00
#
_symmetry.space_group_name_H-M   'P 1'
#
loop_
_entity.id
_entity.type
_entity.pdbx_description
1 polymer ?
#
loop_
_entity_poly.entity_id
_entity_poly.type
_entity_poly.pdbx_seq_one_letter_code
_entity_poly.pdbx_strand_id
1 'polypeptide(L)'
;MVLRSSKLWELPTSDGRDVENLENWFLANPGAINPPESSFIEKTADLMSIVPKVKSPLRRAQERVSNFDLSPLFKFSPAGDVYDPETVRYHSDKRIERFITATIIAVGFLMLIAPLWIIVFVSGDLQRLGVITAFVALFLCLLSSVTVAKPFETLAATAAYTAVLMVFMQSGSSD
;
A
#
# COMPACT_ATOMS: atom_id res chain seq x y z
N MET A 1 30.11 2.45 26.51
CA MET A 1 29.27 3.54 25.95
C MET A 1 29.40 3.69 24.43
N VAL A 2 30.56 3.46 23.81
CA VAL A 2 30.79 3.63 22.35
C VAL A 2 29.88 2.78 21.46
N LEU A 3 29.58 1.53 21.86
CA LEU A 3 28.67 0.63 21.13
C LEU A 3 27.21 1.11 21.05
N ARG A 4 26.80 2.07 21.90
CA ARG A 4 25.44 2.63 21.88
C ARG A 4 25.34 3.76 20.87
N SER A 5 26.41 4.54 20.70
CA SER A 5 26.48 5.65 19.76
C SER A 5 26.59 5.18 18.31
N SER A 6 27.23 4.02 18.05
CA SER A 6 27.33 3.47 16.68
C SER A 6 25.97 3.14 16.08
N LYS A 7 25.02 2.64 16.91
CA LYS A 7 23.65 2.29 16.47
C LYS A 7 22.81 3.49 16.04
N LEU A 8 23.15 4.70 16.51
CA LEU A 8 22.42 5.91 16.11
C LEU A 8 22.69 6.30 14.66
N TRP A 9 23.91 6.02 14.17
CA TRP A 9 24.31 6.30 12.79
C TRP A 9 23.72 5.32 11.77
N GLU A 10 23.16 4.19 12.22
CA GLU A 10 22.50 3.19 11.36
C GLU A 10 21.02 3.52 11.10
N LEU A 11 20.46 4.52 11.77
CA LEU A 11 19.07 4.90 11.62
C LEU A 11 18.85 5.69 10.33
N PRO A 12 17.79 5.39 9.57
CA PRO A 12 17.50 6.13 8.34
C PRO A 12 17.05 7.56 8.67
N THR A 13 17.35 8.46 7.74
CA THR A 13 16.82 9.83 7.75
C THR A 13 15.29 9.81 7.76
N SER A 14 14.69 10.78 8.44
CA SER A 14 13.24 10.85 8.54
C SER A 14 12.57 11.07 7.18
N ASP A 15 11.35 10.56 7.03
CA ASP A 15 10.57 10.75 5.81
C ASP A 15 10.06 12.19 5.73
N GLY A 16 9.98 12.77 4.53
CA GLY A 16 9.57 14.17 4.35
C GLY A 16 8.18 14.47 4.92
N ARG A 17 7.29 13.47 4.92
CA ARG A 17 5.96 13.59 5.52
C ARG A 17 5.98 13.59 7.05
N ASP A 18 6.93 12.90 7.67
CA ASP A 18 7.07 12.92 9.14
C ASP A 18 7.55 14.30 9.61
N VAL A 19 8.42 14.94 8.83
CA VAL A 19 8.83 16.34 9.03
C VAL A 19 7.64 17.28 8.87
N GLU A 20 6.87 17.15 7.79
CA GLU A 20 5.69 17.99 7.55
C GLU A 20 4.64 17.83 8.66
N ASN A 21 4.43 16.60 9.15
CA ASN A 21 3.54 16.34 10.29
C ASN A 21 4.06 17.00 11.57
N LEU A 22 5.37 16.96 11.80
CA LEU A 22 6.01 17.61 12.94
C LEU A 22 5.83 19.13 12.87
N GLU A 23 6.11 19.74 11.71
CA GLU A 23 5.89 21.17 11.46
C GLU A 23 4.43 21.57 11.70
N ASN A 24 3.49 20.81 11.13
CA ASN A 24 2.05 21.03 11.32
C ASN A 24 1.64 20.92 12.80
N TRP A 25 2.22 19.96 13.54
CA TRP A 25 1.95 19.83 14.98
C TRP A 25 2.46 21.03 15.77
N PHE A 26 3.65 21.56 15.43
CA PHE A 26 4.20 22.78 16.04
C PHE A 26 3.35 24.01 15.74
N LEU A 27 2.85 24.14 14.50
CA LEU A 27 1.93 25.21 14.11
C LEU A 27 0.61 25.12 14.89
N ALA A 28 0.12 23.91 15.16
CA ALA A 28 -1.10 23.68 15.92
C ALA A 28 -0.94 23.89 17.44
N ASN A 29 0.28 23.77 17.98
CA ASN A 29 0.56 23.85 19.42
C ASN A 29 1.59 24.95 19.75
N PRO A 30 1.20 26.24 19.63
CA PRO A 30 2.10 27.34 19.93
C PRO A 30 2.50 27.34 21.42
N GLY A 31 3.80 27.34 21.70
CA GLY A 31 4.33 27.40 23.07
C GLY A 31 4.46 26.05 23.80
N ALA A 32 4.25 24.92 23.11
CA ALA A 32 4.46 23.60 23.70
C ALA A 32 5.94 23.32 24.06
N ILE A 33 6.87 23.93 23.32
CA ILE A 33 8.31 23.79 23.51
C ILE A 33 8.93 25.18 23.55
N ASN A 34 10.00 25.34 24.34
CA ASN A 34 10.71 26.60 24.45
C ASN A 34 11.30 27.03 23.09
N PRO A 35 11.23 28.32 22.70
CA PRO A 35 11.78 28.81 21.43
C PRO A 35 13.25 28.43 21.12
N PRO A 36 14.19 28.43 22.09
CA PRO A 36 15.56 27.97 21.83
C PRO A 36 15.66 26.46 21.61
N GLU A 37 14.70 25.69 22.14
CA GLU A 37 14.68 24.24 21.99
C GLU A 37 14.01 23.83 20.66
N SER A 38 13.12 24.64 20.07
CA SER A 38 12.48 24.33 18.78
C SER A 38 13.37 24.49 17.55
N SER A 39 14.61 25.01 17.68
CA SER A 39 15.51 25.27 16.54
C SER A 39 15.97 24.00 15.80
N PHE A 40 15.71 22.81 16.32
CA PHE A 40 16.03 21.55 15.63
C PHE A 40 15.13 21.30 14.41
N ILE A 41 13.93 21.88 14.37
CA ILE A 41 12.97 21.67 13.26
C ILE A 41 13.55 22.20 11.95
N GLU A 42 14.26 23.34 12.00
CA GLU A 42 14.92 23.96 10.84
C GLU A 42 16.03 23.07 10.26
N LYS A 43 16.53 22.11 11.05
CA LYS A 43 17.58 21.18 10.64
C LYS A 43 16.96 19.89 10.10
N THR A 44 16.12 20.00 9.08
CA THR A 44 15.40 18.88 8.46
C THR A 44 16.31 17.70 8.08
N ALA A 45 17.56 17.99 7.68
CA ALA A 45 18.55 16.98 7.31
C ALA A 45 19.11 16.16 8.49
N ASP A 46 18.96 16.62 9.73
CA ASP A 46 19.45 15.97 10.96
C ASP A 46 18.32 15.20 11.68
N LEU A 47 17.07 15.32 11.20
CA LEU A 47 15.95 14.57 11.74
C LEU A 47 16.02 13.10 11.33
N MET A 48 16.05 12.24 12.34
CA MET A 48 16.16 10.78 12.21
C MET A 48 14.96 10.09 12.84
N SER A 49 14.48 9.03 12.21
CA SER A 49 13.34 8.27 12.73
C SER A 49 13.82 7.21 13.72
N ILE A 50 13.47 7.37 15.01
CA ILE A 50 13.82 6.40 16.08
C ILE A 50 13.19 5.04 15.81
N VAL A 51 11.99 5.03 15.22
CA VAL A 51 11.28 3.82 14.81
C VAL A 51 11.09 3.89 13.30
N PRO A 52 12.05 3.38 12.52
CA PRO A 52 11.95 3.40 11.07
C PRO A 52 10.75 2.57 10.63
N LYS A 53 9.71 3.24 10.14
CA LYS A 53 8.56 2.57 9.55
C LYS A 53 8.95 2.12 8.15
N VAL A 54 9.21 0.83 7.97
CA VAL A 54 9.44 0.24 6.65
C VAL A 54 8.12 0.29 5.89
N LYS A 55 7.94 1.31 5.05
CA LYS A 55 6.73 1.44 4.22
C LYS A 55 6.80 0.43 3.08
N SER A 56 5.78 -0.42 2.95
CA SER A 56 5.65 -1.31 1.79
C SER A 56 5.51 -0.49 0.49
N PRO A 57 5.99 -1.00 -0.66
CA PRO A 57 5.87 -0.28 -1.93
C PRO A 57 4.41 0.02 -2.31
N LEU A 58 3.49 -0.84 -1.87
CA LEU A 58 2.06 -0.63 -2.04
C LEU A 58 1.53 0.50 -1.15
N ARG A 59 2.08 0.67 0.06
CA ARG A 59 1.80 1.85 0.90
C ARG A 59 2.31 3.13 0.24
N ARG A 60 3.47 3.11 -0.43
CA ARG A 60 3.95 4.27 -1.22
C ARG A 60 3.07 4.56 -2.44
N ALA A 61 2.61 3.53 -3.13
CA ALA A 61 1.69 3.67 -4.25
C ALA A 61 0.33 4.23 -3.78
N GLN A 62 -0.21 3.72 -2.67
CA GLN A 62 -1.45 4.23 -2.08
C GLN A 62 -1.28 5.66 -1.58
N GLU A 63 -0.17 6.02 -0.92
CA GLU A 63 0.11 7.39 -0.50
C GLU A 63 0.21 8.36 -1.70
N ARG A 64 0.61 7.88 -2.89
CA ARG A 64 0.57 8.65 -4.15
C ARG A 64 -0.86 8.76 -4.73
N VAL A 65 -1.71 7.77 -4.49
CA VAL A 65 -3.14 7.75 -4.90
C VAL A 65 -4.04 8.43 -3.85
N SER A 66 -3.53 8.68 -2.65
CA SER A 66 -4.20 9.25 -1.47
C SER A 66 -4.47 10.76 -1.58
N ASN A 67 -4.79 11.24 -2.78
CA ASN A 67 -5.64 12.43 -2.95
C ASN A 67 -7.13 12.04 -2.93
N PHE A 68 -7.46 10.73 -2.96
CA PHE A 68 -8.82 10.24 -2.75
C PHE A 68 -9.11 10.12 -1.25
N ASP A 69 -9.82 11.13 -0.74
CA ASP A 69 -10.21 11.32 0.66
C ASP A 69 -11.23 10.26 1.13
N LEU A 70 -10.76 9.04 1.40
CA LEU A 70 -11.55 7.96 2.02
C LEU A 70 -11.60 8.11 3.57
N SER A 71 -11.52 9.34 4.07
CA SER A 71 -11.32 9.69 5.48
C SER A 71 -12.33 9.20 6.53
N PRO A 72 -13.60 8.81 6.24
CA PRO A 72 -14.49 8.41 7.33
C PRO A 72 -14.30 6.97 7.81
N LEU A 73 -13.77 6.05 6.99
CA LEU A 73 -13.62 4.63 7.37
C LEU A 73 -12.34 4.32 8.17
N PHE A 74 -11.35 5.22 8.16
CA PHE A 74 -10.02 4.98 8.74
C PHE A 74 -9.76 5.72 10.05
N LYS A 75 -10.73 6.52 10.54
CA LYS A 75 -10.61 7.19 11.84
C LYS A 75 -10.77 6.18 12.97
N PHE A 76 -9.83 6.17 13.89
CA PHE A 76 -9.98 5.53 15.20
C PHE A 76 -9.54 6.54 16.26
N SER A 77 -10.38 6.74 17.27
CA SER A 77 -10.03 7.51 18.46
C SER A 77 -9.21 6.60 19.39
N PRO A 78 -7.94 6.89 19.68
CA PRO A 78 -7.22 6.16 20.72
C PRO A 78 -7.96 6.32 22.06
N ALA A 79 -8.12 5.22 22.79
CA ALA A 79 -8.66 5.24 24.15
C ALA A 79 -7.51 5.58 25.11
N GLY A 80 -7.51 6.82 25.61
CA GLY A 80 -6.60 7.29 26.65
C GLY A 80 -6.94 8.73 27.03
N ASP A 81 -6.91 9.03 28.32
CA ASP A 81 -7.44 10.28 28.91
C ASP A 81 -6.59 11.53 28.65
N VAL A 82 -5.51 11.40 27.87
CA VAL A 82 -4.61 12.47 27.42
C VAL A 82 -4.60 12.51 25.89
N TYR A 83 -5.79 12.46 25.29
CA TYR A 83 -5.97 12.55 23.84
C TYR A 83 -6.75 13.82 23.52
N ASP A 84 -6.11 14.76 22.83
CA ASP A 84 -6.78 15.92 22.26
C ASP A 84 -7.19 15.61 20.81
N PRO A 85 -8.48 15.36 20.54
CA PRO A 85 -8.96 14.90 19.23
C PRO A 85 -8.88 15.99 18.14
N GLU A 86 -8.66 17.25 18.50
CA GLU A 86 -8.67 18.36 17.54
C GLU A 86 -7.34 18.51 16.77
N THR A 87 -6.21 18.16 17.38
CA THR A 87 -4.87 18.44 16.81
C THR A 87 -4.12 17.20 16.33
N VAL A 88 -4.47 15.99 16.81
CA VAL A 88 -3.69 14.77 16.52
C VAL A 88 -4.55 13.69 15.84
N ARG A 89 -4.39 13.55 14.52
CA ARG A 89 -4.99 12.44 13.75
C ARG A 89 -4.06 11.22 13.74
N TYR A 90 -4.31 10.27 14.64
CA TYR A 90 -3.70 8.95 14.57
C TYR A 90 -4.39 8.08 13.50
N HIS A 91 -3.67 7.79 12.42
CA HIS A 91 -4.09 6.78 11.46
C HIS A 91 -3.74 5.39 11.99
N SER A 92 -4.74 4.51 12.13
CA SER A 92 -4.51 3.13 12.57
C SER A 92 -3.84 2.34 11.45
N ASP A 93 -2.51 2.22 11.51
CA ASP A 93 -1.70 1.46 10.55
C ASP A 93 -2.25 0.02 10.33
N LYS A 94 -2.75 -0.62 11.39
CA LYS A 94 -3.35 -1.97 11.33
C LYS A 94 -4.63 -2.06 10.50
N ARG A 95 -5.49 -1.02 10.54
CA ARG A 95 -6.73 -0.98 9.74
C ARG A 95 -6.43 -0.70 8.29
N ILE A 96 -5.45 0.16 8.03
CA ILE A 96 -4.96 0.46 6.68
C ILE A 96 -4.38 -0.80 6.05
N GLU A 97 -3.50 -1.52 6.77
CA GLU A 97 -2.94 -2.79 6.29
C GLU A 97 -4.01 -3.85 6.03
N ARG A 98 -5.02 -3.96 6.91
CA ARG A 98 -6.14 -4.89 6.70
C ARG A 98 -6.98 -4.50 5.50
N PHE A 99 -7.26 -3.22 5.31
CA PHE A 99 -8.02 -2.73 4.16
C PHE A 99 -7.26 -2.92 2.84
N ILE A 100 -5.97 -2.62 2.83
CA ILE A 100 -5.07 -2.89 1.70
C ILE A 100 -5.13 -4.38 1.36
N THR A 101 -4.92 -5.24 2.35
CA THR A 101 -4.94 -6.70 2.16
C THR A 101 -6.30 -7.16 1.63
N ALA A 102 -7.40 -6.66 2.20
CA ALA A 102 -8.75 -6.97 1.71
C ALA A 102 -8.98 -6.50 0.28
N THR A 103 -8.47 -5.31 -0.08
CA THR A 103 -8.58 -4.75 -1.43
C THR A 103 -7.79 -5.59 -2.43
N ILE A 104 -6.57 -6.00 -2.09
CA ILE A 104 -5.75 -6.87 -2.95
C ILE A 104 -6.46 -8.22 -3.17
N ILE A 105 -7.00 -8.82 -2.11
CA ILE A 105 -7.75 -10.08 -2.20
C ILE A 105 -8.99 -9.89 -3.08
N ALA A 106 -9.75 -8.81 -2.88
CA ALA A 106 -10.95 -8.52 -3.65
C ALA A 106 -10.63 -8.28 -5.15
N VAL A 107 -9.58 -7.52 -5.45
CA VAL A 107 -9.12 -7.29 -6.83
C VAL A 107 -8.65 -8.59 -7.46
N GLY A 108 -7.85 -9.41 -6.77
CA GLY A 108 -7.42 -10.71 -7.27
C GLY A 108 -8.58 -11.67 -7.52
N PHE A 109 -9.57 -11.67 -6.64
CA PHE A 109 -10.79 -12.47 -6.77
C PHE A 109 -11.66 -12.03 -7.95
N LEU A 110 -11.93 -10.73 -8.07
CA LEU A 110 -12.64 -10.14 -9.21
C LEU A 110 -11.90 -10.44 -10.51
N MET A 111 -10.58 -10.38 -10.48
CA MET A 111 -9.75 -10.69 -11.63
C MET A 111 -9.84 -12.16 -12.05
N LEU A 112 -10.07 -13.08 -11.12
CA LEU A 112 -10.31 -14.49 -11.42
C LEU A 112 -11.70 -14.72 -12.03
N ILE A 113 -12.71 -14.03 -11.50
CA ILE A 113 -14.11 -14.24 -11.88
C ILE A 113 -14.49 -13.50 -13.15
N ALA A 114 -14.07 -12.24 -13.31
CA ALA A 114 -14.41 -11.42 -14.47
C ALA A 114 -14.17 -12.11 -15.83
N PRO A 115 -12.99 -12.70 -16.12
CA PRO A 115 -12.76 -13.37 -17.40
C PRO A 115 -13.64 -14.61 -17.57
N LEU A 116 -13.99 -15.34 -16.50
CA LEU A 116 -14.91 -16.48 -16.57
C LEU A 116 -16.28 -16.04 -17.07
N TRP A 117 -16.81 -14.94 -16.54
CA TRP A 117 -18.09 -14.40 -16.98
C TRP A 117 -18.04 -13.81 -18.38
N ILE A 118 -16.97 -13.07 -18.71
CA ILE A 118 -16.81 -12.44 -20.02
C ILE A 118 -16.75 -13.49 -21.13
N ILE A 119 -16.05 -14.61 -20.92
CA ILE A 119 -15.92 -15.68 -21.94
C ILE A 119 -17.27 -16.28 -22.33
N VAL A 120 -18.25 -16.35 -21.40
CA VAL A 120 -19.61 -16.86 -21.69
C VAL A 120 -20.35 -15.99 -22.71
N PHE A 121 -20.12 -14.67 -22.69
CA PHE A 121 -20.76 -13.74 -23.61
C PHE A 121 -20.04 -13.61 -24.95
N VAL A 122 -18.83 -14.16 -25.08
CA VAL A 122 -18.03 -14.07 -26.30
C VAL A 122 -18.23 -15.34 -27.12
N SER A 123 -18.74 -15.21 -28.34
CA SER A 123 -18.99 -16.33 -29.23
C SER A 123 -17.81 -16.67 -30.15
N GLY A 124 -16.86 -15.76 -30.35
CA GLY A 124 -15.73 -15.96 -31.28
C GLY A 124 -14.46 -16.48 -30.60
N ASP A 125 -13.87 -17.55 -31.13
CA ASP A 125 -12.64 -18.17 -30.58
C ASP A 125 -11.45 -17.21 -30.52
N LEU A 126 -11.26 -16.39 -31.56
CA LEU A 126 -10.20 -15.38 -31.59
C LEU A 126 -10.41 -14.30 -30.53
N GLN A 127 -11.67 -13.92 -30.28
CA GLN A 127 -12.01 -12.93 -29.26
C GLN A 127 -11.82 -13.49 -27.84
N ARG A 128 -12.17 -14.77 -27.61
CA ARG A 128 -11.91 -15.47 -26.34
C ARG A 128 -10.42 -15.50 -26.02
N LEU A 129 -9.58 -15.83 -27.01
CA LEU A 129 -8.12 -15.81 -26.85
C LEU A 129 -7.59 -14.41 -26.54
N GLY A 130 -8.13 -13.38 -27.22
CA GLY A 130 -7.80 -11.98 -26.94
C GLY A 130 -8.15 -11.55 -25.52
N VAL A 131 -9.32 -11.95 -25.00
CA VAL A 131 -9.74 -11.66 -23.62
C VAL A 131 -8.79 -12.32 -22.63
N ILE A 132 -8.49 -13.62 -22.79
CA ILE A 132 -7.61 -14.35 -21.86
C ILE A 132 -6.21 -13.71 -21.82
N THR A 133 -5.62 -13.44 -22.98
CA THR A 133 -4.28 -12.84 -23.06
C THR A 133 -4.22 -11.44 -22.46
N ALA A 134 -5.25 -10.61 -22.67
CA ALA A 134 -5.35 -9.29 -22.05
C ALA A 134 -5.44 -9.38 -20.51
N PHE A 135 -6.29 -10.27 -19.98
CA PHE A 135 -6.42 -10.46 -18.53
C PHE A 135 -5.14 -11.04 -17.91
N VAL A 136 -4.45 -11.96 -18.57
CA VAL A 136 -3.16 -12.50 -18.09
C VAL A 136 -2.07 -11.42 -18.06
N ALA A 137 -1.97 -10.59 -19.10
CA ALA A 137 -1.03 -9.48 -19.14
C ALA A 137 -1.32 -8.44 -18.04
N LEU A 138 -2.60 -8.13 -17.82
CA LEU A 138 -3.03 -7.26 -16.73
C LEU A 138 -2.67 -7.85 -15.36
N PHE A 139 -2.80 -9.18 -15.19
CA PHE A 139 -2.50 -9.85 -13.92
C PHE A 139 -1.02 -9.77 -13.60
N LEU A 140 -0.18 -10.05 -14.59
CA LEU A 140 1.27 -9.89 -14.50
C LEU A 140 1.68 -8.45 -14.14
N CYS A 141 1.05 -7.46 -14.80
CA CYS A 141 1.33 -6.05 -14.53
C CYS A 141 0.94 -5.65 -13.10
N LEU A 142 -0.21 -6.10 -12.62
CA LEU A 142 -0.67 -5.86 -11.26
C LEU A 142 0.23 -6.57 -10.23
N LEU A 143 0.55 -7.85 -10.42
CA LEU A 143 1.47 -8.56 -9.53
C LEU A 143 2.84 -7.90 -9.47
N SER A 144 3.38 -7.46 -10.60
CA SER A 144 4.63 -6.71 -10.67
C SER A 144 4.58 -5.39 -9.88
N SER A 145 3.42 -4.73 -9.88
CA SER A 145 3.23 -3.45 -9.18
C SER A 145 2.94 -3.60 -7.69
N VAL A 146 2.25 -4.67 -7.30
CA VAL A 146 1.72 -4.91 -5.94
C VAL A 146 2.70 -5.70 -5.08
N THR A 147 3.39 -6.67 -5.67
CA THR A 147 4.18 -7.66 -4.90
C THR A 147 5.68 -7.39 -5.00
N VAL A 148 6.39 -7.54 -3.87
CA VAL A 148 7.85 -7.68 -3.82
C VAL A 148 8.23 -9.17 -3.82
N ALA A 149 7.42 -9.98 -4.50
CA ALA A 149 7.62 -11.41 -4.58
C ALA A 149 8.78 -11.72 -5.54
N LYS A 150 9.43 -12.87 -5.35
CA LYS A 150 10.51 -13.27 -6.25
C LYS A 150 9.92 -13.48 -7.66
N PRO A 151 10.66 -13.17 -8.74
CA PRO A 151 10.17 -13.34 -10.11
C PRO A 151 9.65 -14.76 -10.42
N PHE A 152 10.19 -15.78 -9.74
CA PHE A 152 9.73 -17.15 -9.91
C PHE A 152 8.35 -17.41 -9.29
N GLU A 153 8.04 -16.77 -8.17
CA GLU A 153 6.73 -16.89 -7.49
C GLU A 153 5.63 -16.23 -8.33
N THR A 154 5.92 -15.06 -8.91
CA THR A 154 4.98 -14.35 -9.79
C THR A 154 4.74 -15.10 -11.10
N LEU A 155 5.77 -15.73 -11.68
CA LEU A 155 5.63 -16.59 -12.85
C LEU A 155 4.80 -17.85 -12.55
N ALA A 156 5.04 -18.51 -11.41
CA ALA A 156 4.28 -19.69 -11.01
C ALA A 156 2.79 -19.36 -10.80
N ALA A 157 2.49 -18.26 -10.11
CA ALA A 157 1.11 -17.80 -9.92
C ALA A 157 0.41 -17.47 -11.25
N THR A 158 1.14 -16.83 -12.17
CA THR A 158 0.62 -16.53 -13.52
C THR A 158 0.35 -17.78 -14.32
N ALA A 159 1.25 -18.77 -14.28
CA ALA A 159 1.06 -20.04 -14.97
C ALA A 159 -0.14 -20.84 -14.44
N ALA A 160 -0.36 -20.84 -13.12
CA ALA A 160 -1.55 -21.45 -12.53
C ALA A 160 -2.82 -20.74 -13.00
N TYR A 161 -2.83 -19.42 -13.02
CA TYR A 161 -3.97 -18.63 -13.49
C TYR A 161 -4.27 -18.83 -14.98
N THR A 162 -3.24 -18.82 -15.83
CA THR A 162 -3.40 -19.06 -17.28
C THR A 162 -3.94 -20.46 -17.56
N ALA A 163 -3.47 -21.47 -16.83
CA ALA A 163 -3.96 -22.84 -16.96
C ALA A 163 -5.46 -22.94 -16.66
N VAL A 164 -5.94 -22.30 -15.59
CA VAL A 164 -7.37 -22.27 -15.25
C VAL A 164 -8.18 -21.67 -16.38
N LEU A 165 -7.79 -20.51 -16.91
CA LEU A 165 -8.49 -19.86 -18.03
C LEU A 165 -8.47 -20.71 -19.31
N MET A 166 -7.36 -21.37 -19.62
CA MET A 166 -7.22 -22.23 -20.80
C MET A 166 -8.12 -23.46 -20.74
N VAL A 167 -8.28 -24.08 -19.56
CA VAL A 167 -9.22 -25.21 -19.38
C VAL A 167 -10.66 -24.76 -19.67
N PHE A 168 -11.05 -23.57 -19.23
CA PHE A 168 -12.38 -23.03 -19.53
C PHE A 168 -12.58 -22.76 -21.02
N MET A 169 -11.55 -22.28 -21.72
CA MET A 169 -11.60 -22.12 -23.18
C MET A 169 -11.91 -23.44 -23.89
N GLN A 170 -11.27 -24.54 -23.48
CA GLN A 170 -11.50 -25.87 -24.07
C GLN A 170 -12.91 -26.41 -23.77
N SER A 171 -13.43 -26.16 -22.58
CA SER A 171 -14.79 -26.59 -22.21
C SER A 171 -15.88 -25.91 -23.06
N GLY A 172 -15.66 -24.66 -23.49
CA GLY A 172 -16.61 -23.90 -24.30
C GLY A 172 -16.49 -24.09 -25.81
N SER A 173 -15.54 -24.90 -26.29
CA SER A 173 -15.31 -25.20 -27.71
C SER A 173 -15.68 -26.64 -28.10
N SER A 174 -16.28 -27.41 -27.17
CA SER A 174 -16.57 -28.84 -27.36
C SER A 174 -18.02 -29.14 -27.79
N ASP A 175 -18.77 -28.13 -28.20
CA ASP A 175 -20.06 -28.24 -28.92
C ASP A 175 -19.86 -27.76 -30.37
#